data_AF-A0A7J2LLQ1-F1
#
_entry.id   AF-A0A7J2LLQ1-F1
#
_cell.length_a   1.000
_cell.length_b   1.000
_cell.length_c   1.000
_cell.angle_alpha   90.00
_cell.angle_beta   90.00
_cell.angle_gamma   90.00
#
_symmetry.space_group_name_H-M   'P 1'
#
loop_
_entity.id
_entity.type
_entity.pdbx_description
1 polymer ?
#
loop_
_entity_poly.entity_id
_entity_poly.type
_entity_poly.pdbx_seq_one_letter_code
_entity_poly.pdbx_strand_id
1 'polypeptide(L)' 'MVVKRGRREIIEDVAGRKYIDFLCGAAVTNVGHNHPKVVEAAKRAMEDLVHAGMLYLYNEPAI' A
#
# COMPACT_ATOMS: atom_id res chain seq x y z
N MET A 1 -2.09 -3.80 -19.73
CA MET A 1 -2.21 -4.76 -18.59
C MET A 1 -3.19 -4.17 -17.60
N VAL A 2 -4.16 -4.96 -17.11
CA VAL A 2 -5.08 -4.52 -16.05
C VAL A 2 -4.78 -5.36 -14.81
N VAL A 3 -4.35 -4.70 -13.73
CA VAL A 3 -3.87 -5.37 -12.51
C VAL A 3 -5.05 -5.69 -11.59
N LYS A 4 -5.03 -6.89 -11.01
CA LYS A 4 -6.02 -7.36 -10.03
C LYS A 4 -5.46 -7.37 -8.60
N ARG A 5 -4.25 -7.88 -8.40
CA ARG A 5 -3.61 -7.97 -7.08
C ARG A 5 -2.09 -7.88 -7.17
N GLY A 6 -1.47 -7.45 -6.09
CA GLY A 6 -0.02 -7.53 -5.87
C GLY A 6 0.30 -8.15 -4.52
N ARG A 7 1.39 -8.91 -4.43
CA ARG A 7 1.94 -9.43 -3.17
C ARG A 7 3.43 -9.69 -3.30
N ARG A 8 4.24 -9.13 -2.39
CA ARG A 8 5.70 -9.17 -2.45
C ARG A 8 6.21 -8.60 -3.79
N GLU A 9 7.05 -9.31 -4.52
CA GLU A 9 7.58 -8.95 -5.83
C GLU A 9 6.60 -9.21 -6.99
N ILE A 10 5.42 -9.79 -6.73
CA ILE A 10 4.52 -10.28 -7.77
C ILE A 10 3.31 -9.38 -7.99
N ILE A 11 3.01 -9.11 -9.26
CA ILE A 11 1.75 -8.53 -9.75
C ILE A 11 0.96 -9.60 -10.52
N GLU A 12 -0.34 -9.67 -10.29
CA GLU A 12 -1.26 -10.53 -11.04
C GLU A 12 -2.30 -9.70 -11.78
N ASP A 13 -2.47 -9.99 -13.07
CA ASP A 13 -3.48 -9.35 -13.91
C ASP A 13 -4.87 -9.98 -13.78
N VAL A 14 -5.87 -9.35 -14.38
CA VAL A 14 -7.25 -9.86 -14.37
C VAL A 14 -7.44 -11.19 -15.11
N ALA A 15 -6.47 -11.59 -15.96
CA ALA A 15 -6.45 -12.88 -16.65
C ALA A 15 -5.73 -13.98 -15.86
N GLY A 16 -5.25 -13.68 -14.64
CA GLY A 16 -4.56 -14.63 -13.75
C GLY A 16 -3.07 -14.83 -14.06
N ARG A 17 -2.49 -14.03 -14.95
CA ARG A 17 -1.05 -14.08 -15.27
C ARG A 17 -0.27 -13.35 -14.20
N LYS A 18 0.89 -13.91 -13.82
CA LYS A 18 1.77 -13.39 -12.77
C LYS A 18 3.05 -12.84 -13.37
N TYR A 19 3.50 -11.72 -12.82
CA TYR A 19 4.68 -10.98 -13.27
C TYR A 19 5.54 -10.62 -12.08
N ILE A 20 6.86 -10.72 -12.21
CA ILE A 20 7.79 -10.13 -11.25
C ILE A 20 7.93 -8.64 -11.58
N ASP A 21 7.69 -7.78 -10.60
CA ASP A 21 7.83 -6.34 -10.72
C ASP A 21 9.27 -5.89 -10.49
N PHE A 22 10.06 -5.84 -11.57
CA PHE A 22 11.43 -5.31 -11.55
C PHE A 22 11.49 -3.77 -11.52
N LEU A 23 10.36 -3.07 -11.69
CA LEU A 23 10.29 -1.61 -11.59
C LEU A 23 10.07 -1.14 -10.15
N CYS A 24 9.69 -2.05 -9.24
CA CYS A 24 9.36 -1.76 -7.85
C CYS A 24 8.28 -0.65 -7.75
N GLY A 25 7.26 -0.71 -8.61
CA GLY A 25 6.21 0.32 -8.67
C GLY A 25 6.72 1.74 -8.93
N ALA A 26 7.83 1.90 -9.65
CA ALA A 26 8.63 3.13 -9.75
C ALA A 26 9.34 3.49 -8.43
N ALA A 27 10.03 2.50 -7.86
CA ALA A 27 10.81 2.58 -6.61
C ALA A 27 10.00 2.88 -5.32
N VAL A 28 8.67 2.68 -5.33
CA VAL A 28 7.80 2.94 -4.17
C VAL A 28 7.39 1.68 -3.40
N THR A 29 7.55 0.48 -3.98
CA THR A 29 7.12 -0.78 -3.36
C THR A 29 8.29 -1.59 -2.78
N ASN A 30 9.22 -0.92 -2.11
CA ASN A 30 10.49 -1.50 -1.64
C ASN A 30 10.34 -2.68 -0.66
N VAL A 31 9.27 -2.70 0.14
CA VAL A 31 8.93 -3.82 1.04
C VAL A 31 8.01 -4.86 0.37
N GLY A 32 7.82 -4.74 -0.94
CA GLY A 32 6.89 -5.53 -1.74
C GLY A 32 5.47 -4.99 -1.71
N HIS A 33 4.71 -5.36 -2.75
CA HIS A 33 3.28 -5.10 -2.87
C HIS A 33 2.50 -5.68 -1.69
N ASN A 34 1.56 -4.91 -1.13
CA ASN A 34 0.64 -5.31 -0.06
C ASN A 34 1.31 -6.05 1.11
N HIS A 35 2.42 -5.51 1.62
CA HIS A 35 3.13 -6.10 2.75
C HIS A 35 2.20 -6.17 4.00
N PRO A 36 2.04 -7.35 4.65
CA PRO A 36 1.04 -7.53 5.71
C PRO A 36 1.13 -6.51 6.85
N LYS A 37 2.35 -6.20 7.32
CA LYS A 37 2.53 -5.20 8.39
C LYS A 37 2.06 -3.80 7.99
N VAL A 38 2.25 -3.40 6.73
CA VAL A 38 1.86 -2.08 6.24
C VAL A 38 0.35 -2.02 6.07
N VAL A 39 -0.24 -3.06 5.46
CA VAL A 39 -1.70 -3.16 5.26
C VAL A 39 -2.44 -3.14 6.60
N GLU A 40 -1.97 -3.92 7.58
CA GLU A 40 -2.62 -3.96 8.89
C GLU A 40 -2.45 -2.66 9.68
N ALA A 41 -1.30 -1.99 9.61
CA ALA A 41 -1.12 -0.66 10.21
C ALA A 41 -2.03 0.39 9.55
N ALA A 42 -2.12 0.41 8.23
CA ALA A 42 -3.00 1.32 7.50
C ALA A 42 -4.47 1.09 7.85
N LYS A 43 -4.93 -0.17 7.87
CA LYS A 43 -6.31 -0.50 8.28
C LYS A 43 -6.62 0.02 9.67
N ARG A 44 -5.77 -0.27 10.65
CA ARG A 44 -5.95 0.20 12.03
C ARG A 44 -6.07 1.71 12.10
N ALA A 45 -5.17 2.45 11.44
CA ALA A 45 -5.22 3.90 11.41
C ALA A 45 -6.52 4.44 10.77
N MET A 46 -7.03 3.77 9.72
CA MET A 46 -8.27 4.16 9.06
C MET A 46 -9.53 3.93 9.90
N GLU A 47 -9.50 3.02 10.89
CA GLU A 47 -10.61 2.86 11.85
C GLU A 47 -10.73 4.07 12.79
N ASP A 48 -9.61 4.72 13.10
CA ASP A 48 -9.59 5.89 13.99
C ASP A 48 -9.86 7.19 13.21
N LEU A 49 -9.07 7.46 12.17
CA LEU A 49 -9.11 8.72 11.42
C LEU A 49 -8.38 8.62 10.07
N VAL A 50 -9.10 8.86 8.98
CA VAL A 50 -8.50 8.90 7.61
C VAL A 50 -7.94 10.29 7.28
N HIS A 51 -8.63 11.36 7.70
CA HIS A 51 -8.24 12.73 7.38
C HIS A 51 -8.82 13.72 8.40
N ALA A 52 -7.98 14.54 9.01
CA ALA A 52 -8.39 15.63 9.90
C ALA A 52 -8.23 17.03 9.28
N GLY A 53 -7.91 17.13 7.99
CA GLY A 53 -7.50 18.41 7.39
C GLY A 53 -6.07 18.80 7.78
N MET A 54 -5.51 19.78 7.07
CA MET A 54 -4.08 20.12 7.13
C MET A 54 -3.75 21.26 8.13
N LEU A 55 -4.71 22.08 8.53
CA LEU A 55 -4.43 23.42 9.06
C LEU A 55 -4.17 23.49 10.57
N TYR A 56 -4.95 22.80 11.40
CA TYR A 56 -4.92 22.99 12.86
C TYR A 56 -4.97 21.69 13.68
N LEU A 57 -4.98 20.54 13.03
CA LEU A 57 -5.17 19.25 13.69
C LEU A 57 -3.99 18.33 13.38
N TYR A 58 -3.56 17.59 14.40
CA TYR A 58 -2.47 16.60 14.33
C TYR A 58 -3.00 15.26 14.83
N ASN A 59 -2.56 14.16 14.22
CA ASN A 59 -2.82 12.81 14.70
C ASN A 59 -1.53 12.20 15.27
N GLU A 60 -1.68 11.29 16.23
CA GLU A 60 -0.53 10.54 16.72
C GLU A 60 -0.03 9.51 15.67
N PRO A 61 1.28 9.21 15.63
CA PRO A 61 2.35 9.94 16.32
C PRO A 61 2.59 11.30 15.64
N ALA A 62 2.45 12.38 16.40
CA ALA A 62 2.76 13.73 15.93
C ALA A 62 4.28 13.94 16.02
N ILE A 63 4.91 14.36 14.92
CA ILE A 63 6.30 14.85 14.92
C ILE A 63 6.28 16.31 15.37
#